data_AF-A0A2T6DXV9-F1
#
_entry.id   AF-A0A2T6DXV9-F1
#
_cell.length_a   1.000
_cell.length_b   1.000
_cell.length_c   1.000
_cell.angle_alpha   90.00
_cell.angle_beta   90.00
_cell.angle_gamma   90.00
#
_symmetry.space_group_name_H-M   'P 1'
#
loop_
_entity.id
_entity.type
_entity.pdbx_description
1 polymer ?
#
loop_
_entity_poly.entity_id
_entity_poly.type
_entity_poly.pdbx_seq_one_letter_code
_entity_poly.pdbx_strand_id
1 'polypeptide(L)'
;MAKNNTNAPSPLTFDLPLSLIGKLTAQQKQLGLKSTSEVVRKAIDEYNYDKFEASSEEHRQISVRLPGDMKAKLGKYAKKKKVSVGELLRVAIDSLEAKGAKKAAKRGR
;
A
#
# COMPACT_ATOMS: atom_id res chain seq x y z
N MET A 1 5.84 -41.95 -14.09
CA MET A 1 4.96 -40.93 -13.47
C MET A 1 5.72 -40.31 -12.31
N ALA A 2 6.16 -39.05 -12.41
CA ALA A 2 6.90 -38.38 -11.35
C ALA A 2 5.93 -37.91 -10.26
N LYS A 3 6.19 -38.28 -9.00
CA LYS A 3 5.47 -37.78 -7.83
C LYS A 3 5.90 -36.34 -7.60
N ASN A 4 5.01 -35.37 -7.85
CA ASN A 4 5.26 -33.98 -7.50
C ASN A 4 5.27 -33.87 -5.97
N ASN A 5 6.45 -33.70 -5.38
CA ASN A 5 6.59 -33.33 -3.98
C ASN A 5 5.97 -31.94 -3.77
N THR A 6 4.73 -31.90 -3.29
CA THR A 6 3.95 -30.69 -3.02
C THR A 6 4.46 -29.86 -1.83
N ASN A 7 5.59 -30.25 -1.23
CA ASN A 7 6.14 -29.64 -0.01
C ASN A 7 7.47 -28.89 -0.23
N ALA A 8 7.88 -28.71 -1.50
CA ALA A 8 9.06 -27.92 -1.82
C ALA A 8 8.74 -26.40 -1.71
N PRO A 9 9.62 -25.59 -1.10
CA PRO A 9 9.40 -24.15 -1.02
C PRO A 9 9.40 -23.55 -2.43
N SER A 10 8.30 -22.88 -2.79
CA SER A 10 8.18 -22.13 -4.04
C SER A 10 8.38 -20.63 -3.80
N PRO A 11 8.89 -19.88 -4.80
CA PRO A 11 9.07 -18.44 -4.67
C PRO A 11 7.72 -17.73 -4.58
N LEU A 12 7.54 -16.88 -3.56
CA LEU A 12 6.40 -15.98 -3.43
C LEU A 12 6.90 -14.54 -3.60
N THR A 13 6.44 -13.87 -4.65
CA THR A 13 6.80 -12.48 -4.95
C THR A 13 5.70 -11.55 -4.47
N PHE A 14 6.06 -10.54 -3.68
CA PHE A 14 5.15 -9.49 -3.22
C PHE A 14 5.91 -8.17 -3.12
N ASP A 15 5.17 -7.06 -3.17
CA ASP A 15 5.74 -5.72 -3.00
C ASP A 15 5.89 -5.43 -1.50
N LEU A 16 7.08 -4.97 -1.09
CA LEU A 16 7.39 -4.61 0.30
C LEU A 16 7.80 -3.14 0.37
N PRO A 17 7.10 -2.31 1.15
CA PRO A 17 7.50 -0.93 1.39
C PRO A 17 8.95 -0.83 1.88
N LEU A 18 9.71 0.14 1.36
CA LEU A 18 11.11 0.35 1.76
C LEU A 18 11.30 0.54 3.27
N SER A 19 10.30 1.15 3.93
CA SER A 19 10.26 1.32 5.39
C SER A 19 10.26 0.00 6.16
N LEU A 20 9.80 -1.10 5.56
CA LEU A 20 9.80 -2.43 6.15
C LEU A 20 11.08 -3.22 5.86
N ILE A 21 11.83 -2.89 4.80
CA ILE A 21 13.12 -3.53 4.50
C ILE A 21 14.10 -3.35 5.67
N GLY A 22 14.16 -2.14 6.23
CA GLY A 22 14.98 -1.85 7.41
C GLY A 22 14.58 -2.68 8.63
N LYS A 23 13.27 -2.83 8.89
CA LYS A 23 12.77 -3.67 9.99
C LYS A 23 13.12 -5.15 9.76
N LEU A 24 12.97 -5.63 8.52
CA LEU A 24 13.24 -7.01 8.15
C LEU A 24 14.72 -7.37 8.41
N THR A 25 15.65 -6.53 7.95
CA THR A 25 17.09 -6.74 8.18
C THR A 25 17.48 -6.63 9.66
N ALA A 26 16.84 -5.73 10.42
CA ALA A 26 17.04 -5.64 11.87
C ALA A 26 16.57 -6.91 12.59
N GLN A 27 15.38 -7.42 12.25
CA GLN A 27 14.85 -8.67 12.80
C GLN A 27 15.70 -9.88 12.42
N GLN A 28 16.23 -9.92 11.20
CA GLN A 28 17.16 -10.97 10.79
C GLN A 28 18.39 -11.04 11.72
N LYS A 29 19.02 -9.89 11.99
CA LYS A 29 20.18 -9.81 12.89
C LYS A 29 19.82 -10.13 14.33
N GLN A 30 18.72 -9.58 14.83
CA GLN A 30 18.27 -9.76 16.21
C GLN A 30 17.94 -11.23 16.52
N LEU A 31 17.36 -11.93 15.56
CA LEU A 31 16.96 -13.33 15.70
C LEU A 31 18.06 -14.32 15.26
N GLY A 32 19.20 -13.82 14.78
CA GLY A 32 20.31 -14.65 14.30
C GLY A 32 19.97 -15.51 13.08
N LEU A 33 19.01 -15.07 12.25
CA LEU A 33 18.48 -15.85 11.12
C LEU A 33 19.38 -15.70 9.89
N LYS A 34 19.49 -16.78 9.12
CA LYS A 34 20.42 -16.91 8.00
C LYS A 34 19.92 -16.21 6.74
N SER A 35 18.61 -15.97 6.62
CA SER A 35 18.03 -15.30 5.45
C SER A 35 16.76 -14.52 5.75
N THR A 36 16.45 -13.57 4.87
CA THR A 36 15.14 -12.90 4.81
C THR A 36 13.98 -13.88 4.76
N SER A 37 14.11 -14.98 4.01
CA SER A 37 13.07 -16.00 3.90
C SER A 37 12.78 -16.68 5.23
N GLU A 38 13.77 -16.89 6.10
CA GLU A 38 13.56 -17.42 7.45
C GLU A 38 12.84 -16.42 8.34
N VAL A 39 13.17 -15.13 8.22
CA VAL A 39 12.46 -14.07 8.96
C VAL A 39 10.98 -14.03 8.57
N VAL A 40 10.68 -14.10 7.26
CA VAL A 40 9.30 -14.10 6.77
C VAL A 40 8.55 -15.35 7.22
N ARG A 41 9.17 -16.54 7.16
CA ARG A 41 8.56 -17.78 7.67
C ARG A 41 8.23 -17.67 9.16
N LYS A 42 9.18 -17.20 9.96
CA LYS A 42 8.98 -17.03 11.41
C LYS A 42 7.90 -15.98 11.72
N ALA A 43 7.87 -14.89 10.96
CA ALA A 43 6.85 -13.87 11.10
C ALA A 43 5.45 -14.43 10.82
N ILE A 44 5.28 -15.23 9.76
CA ILE A 44 4.01 -15.90 9.42
C ILE A 44 3.62 -16.92 10.49
N ASP A 45 4.57 -17.69 11.00
CA ASP A 45 4.35 -18.73 12.01
C ASP A 45 3.89 -18.15 13.36
N GLU A 46 4.46 -17.00 13.77
CA GLU A 46 4.12 -16.32 15.02
C GLU A 46 2.92 -15.35 14.88
N TYR A 47 2.50 -15.03 13.65
CA TYR A 47 1.44 -14.05 13.44
C TYR A 47 0.06 -14.62 13.76
N ASN A 48 -0.66 -13.94 14.65
CA ASN A 48 -2.05 -14.29 14.94
C ASN A 48 -2.99 -13.67 13.89
N TYR A 49 -3.46 -14.50 12.97
CA TYR A 49 -4.38 -14.12 11.90
C TYR A 49 -5.78 -13.76 12.39
N ASP A 50 -6.23 -14.23 13.56
CA ASP A 50 -7.53 -13.84 14.13
C ASP A 50 -7.55 -12.36 14.56
N LYS A 51 -6.37 -11.77 14.78
CA LYS A 51 -6.20 -10.34 15.06
C LYS A 51 -5.90 -9.52 13.81
N PHE A 52 -5.87 -10.13 12.64
CA PHE A 52 -5.64 -9.41 11.40
C PHE A 52 -6.88 -8.58 11.05
N GLU A 53 -6.81 -7.29 11.28
CA GLU A 53 -7.72 -6.33 10.67
C GLU A 53 -7.05 -5.75 9.43
N ALA A 54 -7.66 -5.99 8.26
CA ALA A 54 -7.22 -5.35 7.04
C ALA A 54 -7.43 -3.84 7.18
N SER A 55 -6.35 -3.09 7.42
CA SER A 55 -6.33 -1.62 7.32
C SER A 55 -6.51 -1.13 5.87
N SER A 56 -6.97 -1.99 4.97
CA SER A 56 -7.40 -1.59 3.64
C SER A 56 -8.68 -0.78 3.83
N GLU A 57 -8.55 0.54 3.90
CA GLU A 57 -9.69 1.43 3.72
C GLU A 57 -10.51 0.92 2.54
N GLU A 58 -11.79 0.65 2.78
CA GLU A 58 -12.64 0.00 1.79
C GLU A 58 -12.81 0.93 0.59
N HIS A 59 -12.01 0.70 -0.45
CA HIS A 59 -12.01 1.53 -1.64
C HIS A 59 -13.15 1.11 -2.58
N ARG A 60 -14.23 1.90 -2.61
CA ARG A 60 -15.26 1.75 -3.64
C ARG A 60 -14.81 2.39 -4.95
N GLN A 61 -14.87 1.62 -6.04
CA GLN A 61 -14.70 2.18 -7.38
C GLN A 61 -15.92 3.02 -7.75
N ILE A 62 -15.67 4.28 -8.13
CA ILE A 62 -16.71 5.20 -8.60
C ILE A 62 -16.35 5.70 -10.01
N SER A 63 -17.38 6.01 -10.80
CA SER A 63 -17.21 6.62 -12.12
C SER A 63 -17.63 8.09 -12.06
N VAL A 64 -16.72 8.97 -12.47
CA VAL A 64 -16.97 10.43 -12.52
C VAL A 64 -16.75 10.95 -13.94
N ARG A 65 -17.53 11.95 -14.34
CA ARG A 65 -17.34 12.63 -15.63
C ARG A 65 -16.34 13.76 -15.46
N LEU A 66 -15.25 13.72 -16.23
CA LEU A 66 -14.25 14.78 -16.29
C LEU A 66 -14.14 15.29 -17.73
N PRO A 67 -14.01 16.62 -17.94
CA PRO A 67 -13.64 17.17 -19.24
C PRO A 67 -12.35 16.56 -19.78
N GLY A 68 -12.23 16.45 -21.11
CA GLY A 68 -11.09 15.83 -21.78
C GLY A 68 -9.74 16.42 -21.36
N ASP A 69 -9.67 17.75 -21.23
CA ASP A 69 -8.46 18.46 -20.81
C ASP A 69 -8.04 18.12 -19.38
N MET A 70 -9.00 17.93 -18.46
CA MET A 70 -8.73 17.57 -17.07
C MET A 70 -8.21 16.14 -16.99
N LYS A 71 -8.82 15.22 -17.74
CA LYS A 71 -8.35 13.83 -17.82
C LYS A 71 -6.93 13.75 -18.41
N ALA A 72 -6.65 14.52 -19.46
CA ALA A 72 -5.33 14.58 -20.09
C ALA A 72 -4.27 15.14 -19.13
N LYS A 73 -4.58 16.23 -18.40
CA LYS A 73 -3.69 16.79 -17.37
C LYS A 73 -3.41 15.78 -16.25
N LEU A 74 -4.45 15.11 -15.73
CA LEU A 74 -4.31 14.08 -14.70
C LEU A 74 -3.39 12.93 -15.16
N GLY A 75 -3.59 12.42 -16.38
CA GLY A 75 -2.74 11.37 -16.94
C GLY A 75 -1.27 11.80 -17.08
N LYS A 76 -1.01 13.05 -17.49
CA LYS A 76 0.35 13.61 -17.56
C LYS A 76 1.01 13.66 -16.18
N TYR A 77 0.29 14.13 -15.16
CA TYR A 77 0.82 14.21 -13.79
C TYR A 77 1.04 12.84 -13.16
N ALA A 78 0.12 11.88 -13.37
CA ALA A 78 0.23 10.51 -12.88
C ALA A 78 1.52 9.85 -13.40
N LYS A 79 1.77 9.96 -14.71
CA LYS A 79 3.01 9.48 -15.35
C LYS A 79 4.25 10.19 -14.79
N LYS A 80 4.23 11.53 -14.69
CA LYS A 80 5.36 12.32 -14.18
C LYS A 80 5.73 11.93 -12.75
N LYS A 81 4.74 11.64 -11.90
CA LYS A 81 4.92 11.30 -10.48
C LYS A 81 5.03 9.80 -10.23
N LYS A 82 4.92 8.94 -11.26
CA LYS A 82 4.92 7.48 -11.15
C LYS A 82 3.86 6.94 -10.17
N VAL A 83 2.70 7.59 -10.12
CA VAL A 83 1.55 7.20 -9.27
C VAL A 83 0.32 6.94 -10.13
N SER A 84 -0.69 6.29 -9.56
CA SER A 84 -1.95 6.08 -10.26
C SER A 84 -2.77 7.38 -10.35
N VAL A 85 -3.64 7.48 -11.36
CA VAL A 85 -4.62 8.60 -11.44
C VAL A 85 -5.54 8.60 -10.22
N GLY A 86 -5.93 7.43 -9.73
CA GLY A 86 -6.77 7.29 -8.53
C GLY A 86 -6.10 7.85 -7.28
N GLU A 87 -4.79 7.62 -7.11
CA GLU A 87 -4.03 8.18 -5.99
C GLU A 87 -3.98 9.70 -6.01
N LEU A 88 -3.76 10.31 -7.19
CA LEU A 88 -3.85 11.77 -7.33
C LEU A 88 -5.24 12.31 -7.00
N LEU A 89 -6.30 11.59 -7.39
CA LEU A 89 -7.68 11.99 -7.10
C LEU A 89 -7.98 11.89 -5.60
N ARG A 90 -7.55 10.82 -4.91
CA ARG A 90 -7.73 10.68 -3.46
C ARG A 90 -7.09 11.83 -2.71
N VAL A 91 -5.81 12.14 -2.99
CA VAL A 91 -5.08 13.24 -2.35
C VAL A 91 -5.72 14.61 -2.66
N ALA A 92 -6.21 14.80 -3.89
CA ALA A 92 -6.89 16.03 -4.28
C ALA A 92 -8.24 16.23 -3.56
N ILE A 93 -8.99 15.15 -3.34
CA ILE A 93 -10.25 15.14 -2.60
C ILE A 93 -9.99 15.39 -1.11
N ASP A 94 -9.04 14.68 -0.51
CA ASP A 94 -8.63 14.87 0.89
C ASP A 94 -8.18 16.33 1.17
N SER A 95 -7.46 16.93 0.22
CA SER A 95 -7.08 18.35 0.29
C SER A 95 -8.26 19.33 0.27
N LEU A 96 -9.45 18.92 -0.18
CA LEU A 96 -10.67 19.75 -0.10
C LEU A 96 -11.18 19.83 1.33
N GLU A 97 -11.17 18.73 2.08
CA GLU A 97 -11.60 18.70 3.48
C GLU A 97 -10.71 19.57 4.35
N ALA A 98 -9.38 19.46 4.18
CA ALA A 98 -8.41 20.31 4.86
C ALA A 98 -8.58 21.81 4.57
N LYS A 99 -9.07 22.18 3.38
CA LYS A 99 -9.38 23.58 3.01
C LYS A 99 -10.77 24.02 3.46
N GLY A 100 -11.75 23.12 3.48
CA GLY A 100 -13.10 23.35 3.99
C GLY A 100 -13.09 23.69 5.48
N ALA A 101 -12.33 22.94 6.27
CA ALA A 101 -12.10 23.21 7.69
C ALA A 101 -11.51 24.62 7.94
N LYS A 102 -10.55 25.05 7.11
CA LYS A 102 -9.96 26.40 7.18
C LYS A 102 -10.94 27.51 6.77
N LYS A 103 -11.87 27.25 5.85
CA LYS A 103 -12.91 28.22 5.45
C LYS A 103 -14.03 28.34 6.48
N ALA A 104 -14.42 27.25 7.14
CA ALA A 104 -15.40 27.27 8.23
C ALA A 104 -14.90 28.10 9.43
N ALA A 105 -13.63 27.94 9.82
CA ALA A 105 -13.01 28.73 10.89
C ALA A 105 -12.92 30.24 10.59
N LYS A 106 -12.92 30.65 9.31
CA LYS A 106 -12.87 32.07 8.89
C LYS A 106 -14.24 32.72 8.78
N ARG A 107 -15.33 31.95 8.68
CA ARG A 107 -16.71 32.47 8.56
C ARG A 107 -17.45 32.55 9.91
N GLY A 108 -16.83 32.06 10.99
CA GLY A 108 -17.35 32.11 12.36
C GLY A 108 -16.64 33.13 13.26
N ARG A 109 -16.00 34.17 12.69
CA ARG A 109 -15.44 35.32 13.41
C ARG A 109 -16.04 36.59 12.88
#